data_AF-A0A077XVT8-F1
#
_entry.id   AF-A0A077XVT8-F1
#
_cell.length_a   1.000
_cell.length_b   1.000
_cell.length_c   1.000
_cell.angle_alpha   90.00
_cell.angle_beta   90.00
_cell.angle_gamma   90.00
#
_symmetry.space_group_name_H-M   'P 1'
#
loop_
_entity.id
_entity.type
_entity.pdbx_description
1 polymer ?
#
loop_
_entity_poly.entity_id
_entity_poly.type
_entity_poly.pdbx_seq_one_letter_code
_entity_poly.pdbx_strand_id
1 'polypeptide(L)'
;MKTKTIFDINSKTISNGFQKAFDALRSSKLKVSASTGKVYLHISLLWAIVIGIIFPVSLIGLLVLTVCLKLTLSIEQDVQQPTGSNRIIELK
;
A
#
# COMPACT_ATOMS: atom_id res chain seq x y z
N MET A 1 -21.92 17.99 42.83
CA MET A 1 -22.59 17.19 41.78
C MET A 1 -21.55 16.75 40.76
N LYS A 2 -21.38 15.44 40.52
CA LYS A 2 -20.47 14.92 39.48
C LYS A 2 -21.25 14.82 38.17
N THR A 3 -20.91 15.68 37.20
CA THR A 3 -21.42 15.59 35.82
C THR A 3 -20.94 14.28 35.22
N LYS A 4 -21.82 13.27 35.18
CA LYS A 4 -21.57 12.06 34.38
C LYS A 4 -21.83 12.46 32.93
N THR A 5 -20.76 12.55 32.14
CA THR A 5 -20.86 12.72 30.69
C THR A 5 -21.43 11.43 30.11
N ILE A 6 -22.75 11.36 29.98
CA ILE A 6 -23.42 10.28 29.25
C ILE A 6 -23.19 10.57 27.77
N PHE A 7 -22.18 9.96 27.19
CA PHE A 7 -22.02 9.94 25.73
C PHE A 7 -23.08 8.98 25.18
N ASP A 8 -24.21 9.55 24.78
CA ASP A 8 -25.26 8.81 24.08
C ASP A 8 -24.80 8.54 22.65
N ILE A 9 -24.20 7.37 22.45
CA ILE A 9 -23.76 6.90 21.14
C ILE A 9 -25.00 6.42 20.37
N ASN A 10 -25.78 7.38 19.88
CA ASN A 10 -26.94 7.12 19.03
C ASN A 10 -26.46 6.68 17.63
N SER A 11 -27.14 5.71 17.02
CA SER A 11 -26.83 5.20 15.67
C SER A 11 -26.82 6.29 14.59
N LYS A 12 -27.59 7.37 14.75
CA LYS A 12 -27.55 8.56 13.88
C LYS A 12 -26.21 9.31 13.99
N THR A 13 -25.68 9.45 15.20
CA THR A 13 -24.40 10.13 15.45
C THR A 13 -23.22 9.28 14.94
N ILE A 14 -23.30 7.95 15.07
CA ILE A 14 -22.31 7.03 14.50
C ILE A 14 -22.32 7.14 12.97
N SER A 15 -23.47 7.01 12.33
CA SER A 15 -23.57 7.04 10.86
C SER A 15 -23.05 8.36 10.27
N ASN A 16 -23.39 9.49 10.89
CA ASN A 16 -22.88 10.80 10.48
C ASN A 16 -21.36 10.94 10.70
N GLY A 17 -20.82 10.36 11.77
CA GLY A 17 -19.38 10.34 12.02
C GLY A 17 -18.62 9.50 10.98
N PHE A 18 -19.14 8.32 10.65
CA PHE A 18 -18.59 7.46 9.60
C PHE A 18 -18.67 8.11 8.22
N GLN A 19 -19.78 8.75 7.86
CA GLN A 19 -19.92 9.47 6.59
C GLN A 19 -18.89 10.61 6.49
N LYS A 20 -18.71 11.41 7.54
CA LYS A 20 -17.70 12.47 7.56
C LYS A 20 -16.27 11.93 7.44
N ALA A 21 -15.95 10.85 8.14
CA ALA A 21 -14.64 10.22 8.04
C ALA A 21 -14.41 9.65 6.63
N PHE A 22 -15.43 9.03 6.03
CA PHE A 22 -15.37 8.49 4.69
C PHE A 22 -15.23 9.59 3.63
N ASP A 23 -15.96 10.70 3.76
CA ASP A 23 -15.83 11.84 2.85
C ASP A 23 -14.45 12.51 2.96
N ALA A 24 -13.89 12.59 4.17
CA ALA A 24 -12.52 13.05 4.39
C ALA A 24 -11.50 12.10 3.72
N LEU A 25 -11.67 10.78 3.84
CA LEU A 25 -10.82 9.79 3.17
C LEU A 25 -10.97 9.82 1.65
N ARG A 26 -12.19 10.06 1.14
CA ARG A 26 -12.49 10.16 -0.29
C ARG A 26 -11.87 11.40 -0.94
N SER A 27 -11.91 12.53 -0.24
CA SER A 27 -11.31 13.79 -0.70
C SER A 27 -9.79 13.81 -0.53
N SER A 28 -9.24 12.94 0.32
CA SER A 28 -7.80 12.81 0.53
C SER A 28 -7.11 12.11 -0.64
N LYS A 29 -5.97 12.68 -1.05
CA LYS A 29 -5.08 12.08 -2.06
C LYS A 29 -3.78 11.63 -1.39
N LEU A 30 -3.37 10.41 -1.69
CA LEU A 30 -2.07 9.89 -1.32
C LEU A 30 -1.05 10.32 -2.38
N LYS A 31 -0.05 11.08 -1.97
CA LYS A 31 1.08 11.48 -2.81
C LYS A 31 2.38 10.91 -2.24
N VAL A 32 3.08 10.08 -3.02
CA VAL A 32 4.42 9.58 -2.69
C VAL A 32 5.40 10.24 -3.65
N SER A 33 6.37 10.97 -3.11
CA SER A 33 7.39 11.69 -3.87
C SER A 33 8.76 11.38 -3.29
N ALA A 34 9.78 11.30 -4.15
CA ALA A 34 11.16 11.21 -3.68
C ALA A 34 11.70 12.58 -3.28
N SER A 35 12.77 12.57 -2.48
CA SER A 35 13.53 13.77 -2.10
C SER A 35 14.01 14.60 -3.31
N THR A 36 14.17 13.99 -4.48
CA THR A 36 14.52 14.65 -5.75
C THR A 36 13.35 15.42 -6.39
N GLY A 37 12.19 15.49 -5.74
CA GLY A 37 11.00 16.21 -6.23
C GLY A 37 10.14 15.42 -7.21
N LYS A 38 10.58 14.23 -7.65
CA LYS A 38 9.80 13.35 -8.53
C LYS A 38 8.64 12.71 -7.78
N VAL A 39 7.44 12.82 -8.33
CA VAL A 39 6.21 12.20 -7.80
C VAL A 39 6.04 10.83 -8.43
N TYR A 40 5.99 9.78 -7.62
CA TYR A 40 5.87 8.39 -8.06
C TYR A 40 4.44 7.87 -7.99
N LEU A 41 3.67 8.39 -7.04
CA LEU A 41 2.30 7.94 -6.79
C LEU A 41 1.47 9.16 -6.44
N HIS A 42 0.35 9.34 -7.14
CA HIS A 42 -0.63 10.38 -6.87
C HIS A 42 -2.02 9.81 -7.14
N ILE A 43 -2.59 9.17 -6.12
CA ILE A 43 -3.88 8.46 -6.21
C ILE A 43 -4.79 8.88 -5.06
N SER A 44 -6.10 8.68 -5.17
CA SER A 44 -7.00 8.88 -4.03
C SER A 44 -6.66 7.88 -2.92
N LEU A 45 -6.71 8.32 -1.67
CA LEU A 45 -6.40 7.47 -0.51
C LEU A 45 -7.34 6.25 -0.44
N LEU A 46 -8.60 6.45 -0.82
CA LEU A 46 -9.60 5.38 -0.92
C LEU A 46 -9.16 4.27 -1.87
N TRP A 47 -8.61 4.64 -3.04
CA TRP A 47 -8.04 3.68 -3.99
C TRP A 47 -6.83 2.95 -3.43
N ALA A 48 -5.96 3.64 -2.69
CA ALA A 48 -4.81 3.01 -2.03
C ALA A 48 -5.25 1.93 -1.02
N ILE A 49 -6.31 2.21 -0.23
CA ILE A 49 -6.87 1.25 0.74
C ILE A 49 -7.47 0.04 0.01
N VAL A 50 -8.26 0.27 -1.04
CA VAL A 50 -8.87 -0.80 -1.84
C VAL A 50 -7.80 -1.70 -2.45
N ILE A 51 -6.74 -1.13 -3.04
CA ILE A 51 -5.60 -1.89 -3.58
C ILE A 51 -4.91 -2.66 -2.45
N GLY A 52 -4.72 -2.07 -1.27
CA GLY A 52 -4.12 -2.73 -0.12
C GLY A 52 -4.88 -3.98 0.36
N ILE A 53 -6.19 -4.04 0.12
CA ILE A 53 -7.04 -5.20 0.44
C ILE A 53 -7.09 -6.19 -0.72
N ILE A 54 -7.24 -5.71 -1.96
CA ILE A 54 -7.36 -6.57 -3.15
C ILE A 54 -6.05 -7.25 -3.49
N PHE A 55 -4.92 -6.55 -3.37
CA PHE A 55 -3.59 -7.07 -3.70
C PHE A 55 -3.24 -8.38 -2.98
N PRO A 56 -3.35 -8.50 -1.64
CA PRO A 56 -3.03 -9.76 -0.96
C PRO A 56 -3.95 -10.91 -1.39
N VAL A 57 -5.25 -10.66 -1.59
CA VAL A 57 -6.19 -11.68 -2.08
C VAL A 57 -5.81 -12.14 -3.49
N SER A 58 -5.47 -11.19 -4.36
CA SER A 58 -5.05 -11.46 -5.74
C SER A 58 -3.74 -12.26 -5.77
N LEU A 59 -2.79 -11.93 -4.89
CA LEU A 59 -1.51 -12.63 -4.78
C LEU A 59 -1.69 -14.09 -4.35
N ILE A 60 -2.59 -14.34 -3.39
CA ILE A 60 -2.93 -15.72 -2.97
C ILE A 60 -3.60 -16.48 -4.12
N GLY A 61 -4.55 -15.85 -4.81
CA GLY A 61 -5.19 -16.45 -5.98
C GLY A 61 -4.19 -16.81 -7.09
N LEU A 62 -3.24 -15.91 -7.36
CA LEU A 62 -2.15 -16.15 -8.32
C LEU A 62 -1.26 -17.32 -7.89
N LEU A 63 -0.92 -17.42 -6.60
CA LEU A 63 -0.13 -18.53 -6.06
C LEU A 63 -0.82 -19.88 -6.27
N VAL A 64 -2.11 -19.97 -5.90
CA VAL A 64 -2.91 -21.19 -6.07
C VAL A 64 -3.01 -21.56 -7.56
N LEU A 65 -3.27 -20.59 -8.43
CA LEU A 65 -3.35 -20.80 -9.87
C LEU A 65 -2.03 -21.32 -10.44
N THR A 66 -0.91 -20.76 -9.99
CA THR A 66 0.44 -21.16 -10.42
C THR A 66 0.73 -22.61 -10.06
N VAL A 67 0.37 -23.03 -8.84
CA VAL A 67 0.54 -24.42 -8.39
C VAL A 67 -0.38 -25.37 -9.16
N CYS A 68 -1.67 -25.02 -9.32
CA CYS A 68 -2.64 -25.87 -10.03
C CYS A 68 -2.30 -26.05 -11.51
N LEU A 69 -1.85 -24.99 -12.19
CA LEU A 69 -1.55 -25.01 -13.62
C LEU A 69 -0.07 -25.32 -13.93
N LYS A 70 0.76 -25.57 -12.89
CA LYS A 70 2.22 -25.75 -13.02
C LYS A 70 2.89 -24.64 -13.85
N LEU A 71 2.41 -23.41 -13.70
CA LEU A 71 2.97 -22.27 -14.40
C LEU A 71 4.40 -22.01 -13.90
N THR A 72 5.34 -21.87 -14.83
CA THR A 72 6.71 -21.50 -14.51
C THR A 72 6.80 -19.98 -14.48
N LEU A 73 6.96 -19.42 -13.27
CA LEU A 73 7.19 -17.99 -13.08
C LEU A 73 8.70 -17.73 -13.08
N SER A 74 9.20 -17.05 -14.11
CA SER A 74 10.57 -16.56 -14.15
C SER A 74 10.56 -15.06 -13.81
N ILE A 75 11.22 -14.70 -12.71
CA ILE A 75 11.42 -13.29 -12.32
C ILE A 75 12.77 -12.87 -12.90
N GLU A 76 12.75 -12.17 -14.03
CA GLU A 76 13.96 -11.50 -14.53
C GLU A 76 14.27 -10.31 -13.62
N GLN A 77 15.32 -10.44 -12.82
CA GLN A 77 15.94 -9.30 -12.14
C GLN A 77 17.00 -8.71 -13.06
N ASP A 78 16.75 -7.48 -13.53
CA ASP A 78 17.79 -6.65 -14.11
C ASP A 78 18.70 -6.16 -12.96
N VAL A 79 19.70 -6.98 -12.63
CA VAL A 79 20.72 -6.60 -11.66
C VAL A 79 21.57 -5.54 -12.33
N GLN A 80 21.37 -4.26 -11.99
CA GLN A 80 22.34 -3.22 -12.32
C GLN A 80 23.65 -3.55 -11.61
N GLN A 81 24.48 -4.34 -12.27
CA GLN A 81 25.86 -4.58 -11.86
C GLN A 81 26.56 -3.22 -11.91
N PRO A 82 27.09 -2.71 -10.77
CA PRO A 82 27.84 -1.47 -10.79
C PRO A 82 29.10 -1.68 -11.65
N THR A 83 29.04 -1.14 -12.88
CA THR A 83 30.22 -0.97 -13.73
C THR A 83 31.14 0.02 -13.03
N GLY A 84 32.16 -0.49 -12.34
CA GLY A 84 33.24 0.34 -11.82
C GLY A 84 33.67 0.02 -10.40
N SER A 85 34.36 -1.09 -10.21
CA SER A 85 35.42 -1.15 -9.20
C SER A 85 36.44 -2.20 -9.62
N ASN A 86 37.42 -1.76 -10.42
CA ASN A 86 38.68 -2.45 -10.58
C ASN A 86 39.36 -2.53 -9.21
N ARG A 87 38.99 -3.52 -8.39
CA ARG A 87 39.81 -3.95 -7.27
C ARG A 87 40.61 -5.15 -7.73
N ILE A 88 41.84 -4.85 -8.10
CA ILE A 88 42.95 -5.78 -8.29
C ILE A 88 42.89 -6.81 -7.16
N ILE A 89 42.69 -8.07 -7.51
CA ILE A 89 42.88 -9.18 -6.57
C ILE A 89 44.40 -9.38 -6.49
N GLU A 90 45.04 -8.87 -5.44
CA GLU A 90 46.36 -9.35 -5.05
C GLU A 90 46.21 -10.79 -4.51
N LEU A 91 46.78 -11.74 -5.23
CA LEU A 91 47.04 -13.08 -4.73
C LEU A 91 48.33 -13.00 -3.89
N LYS A 92 48.24 -13.38 -2.61
CA LYS A 92 49.39 -13.81 -1.81
C LYS A 92 49.17 -15.22 -1.32
#